data_AF-A0A194S6L4-F1
#
_entry.id   AF-A0A194S6L4-F1
#
_cell.length_a   1.000
_cell.length_b   1.000
_cell.length_c   1.000
_cell.angle_alpha   90.00
_cell.angle_beta   90.00
_cell.angle_gamma   90.00
#
_symmetry.space_group_name_H-M   'P 1'
#
loop_
_entity.id
_entity.type
_entity.pdbx_description
1 polymer ?
#
loop_
_entity_poly.entity_id
_entity_poly.type
_entity_poly.pdbx_seq_one_letter_code
_entity_poly.pdbx_strand_id
1 'polypeptide(L)'
;MSTAASSGQYPVKRFPLDQPLEWSARTTSSLMQDLVRRREVIFDKQREADDGTLQDRSDKLAITNLSKGHRADRAALASYKRFCTLADIPPYPLTYAVIALALFARCSAEDVFDRSLRSVLLRLKDETGHFWAAHSVYKELCEEDSQGDALDEFARGQAGKKKATNVARSVAGPSSAPRRPRPSYVGQDHLGPSSSSVGLRKRKLVEIVSSSEDDYMDEDDETDERVGEWPQQLPSTRSVREDGRASASSEAHQHVDLGYHRQPPPRRTSPRPPPPVSPAPDALHFAASTSPAALSSTLNDSNQDVVDFLRRLGPSLVPLAPYLAVAGLNSVEDLVALMNFEPTTLALLFSELRHVVHPVSKSRPSVIQLKLLHKRLEEERAGLQVVRR
;
A
#
# COMPACT_ATOMS: atom_id res chain seq x y z
N MET A 1 44.28 -2.26 8.28
CA MET A 1 43.05 -2.67 7.57
C MET A 1 41.88 -2.27 8.45
N SER A 2 41.23 -1.16 8.12
CA SER A 2 40.14 -0.56 8.92
C SER A 2 38.80 -1.07 8.39
N THR A 3 38.10 -1.89 9.16
CA THR A 3 36.71 -2.28 8.87
C THR A 3 35.82 -1.08 9.17
N ALA A 4 35.45 -0.32 8.14
CA ALA A 4 34.42 0.70 8.25
C ALA A 4 33.13 0.02 8.70
N ALA A 5 32.64 0.39 9.89
CA ALA A 5 31.33 0.00 10.37
C ALA A 5 30.30 0.62 9.42
N SER A 6 29.83 -0.18 8.46
CA SER A 6 28.71 0.16 7.59
C SER A 6 27.53 0.46 8.49
N SER A 7 27.21 1.75 8.64
CA SER A 7 26.03 2.24 9.34
C SER A 7 24.83 1.52 8.74
N GLY A 8 24.32 0.53 9.48
CA GLY A 8 23.24 -0.34 9.08
C GLY A 8 21.95 0.45 8.96
N GLN A 9 21.75 1.11 7.83
CA GLN A 9 20.42 1.53 7.42
C GLN A 9 19.63 0.24 7.20
N TYR A 10 18.84 -0.13 8.20
CA TYR A 10 17.82 -1.15 8.03
C TYR A 10 16.97 -0.69 6.85
N PRO A 11 16.95 -1.46 5.73
CA PRO A 11 16.22 -1.04 4.54
C PRO A 11 14.78 -0.79 4.96
N VAL A 12 14.28 0.41 4.69
CA VAL A 12 12.88 0.76 4.97
C VAL A 12 12.04 -0.17 4.11
N LYS A 13 11.50 -1.18 4.75
CA LYS A 13 10.75 -2.24 4.10
C LYS A 13 9.43 -1.67 3.59
N ARG A 14 9.18 -1.82 2.29
CA ARG A 14 8.01 -1.32 1.57
C ARG A 14 7.49 -2.45 0.70
N PHE A 15 6.19 -2.49 0.44
CA PHE A 15 5.64 -3.38 -0.59
C PHE A 15 6.47 -3.23 -1.87
N PRO A 16 6.84 -4.31 -2.59
CA PRO A 16 7.48 -4.21 -3.91
C PRO A 16 6.57 -3.49 -4.92
N LEU A 17 7.13 -2.77 -5.92
CA LEU A 17 6.34 -1.95 -6.88
C LEU A 17 5.81 -2.85 -8.00
N ASP A 18 6.56 -3.90 -8.29
CA ASP A 18 6.41 -4.70 -9.50
C ASP A 18 5.98 -6.14 -9.20
N GLN A 19 5.60 -6.42 -7.94
CA GLN A 19 5.14 -7.75 -7.55
C GLN A 19 3.68 -7.68 -7.10
N PRO A 20 2.86 -8.66 -7.51
CA PRO A 20 1.48 -8.75 -7.05
C PRO A 20 1.44 -8.93 -5.53
N LEU A 21 0.34 -8.50 -4.91
CA LEU A 21 0.13 -8.72 -3.48
C LEU A 21 0.06 -10.22 -3.17
N GLU A 22 0.87 -10.65 -2.21
CA GLU A 22 0.82 -12.01 -1.70
C GLU A 22 -0.15 -12.13 -0.53
N TRP A 23 -0.87 -13.25 -0.48
CA TRP A 23 -1.90 -13.54 0.52
C TRP A 23 -1.63 -14.90 1.20
N SER A 24 -0.35 -15.21 1.44
CA SER A 24 0.16 -16.50 1.89
C SER A 24 0.54 -16.54 3.38
N ALA A 25 0.42 -15.42 4.10
CA ALA A 25 0.77 -15.35 5.51
C ALA A 25 0.00 -16.40 6.33
N ARG A 26 0.73 -17.14 7.17
CA ARG A 26 0.12 -18.12 8.06
C ARG A 26 -0.57 -17.43 9.23
N THR A 27 -1.86 -17.68 9.42
CA THR A 27 -2.65 -17.21 10.56
C THR A 27 -3.52 -18.33 11.13
N THR A 28 -3.70 -18.34 12.44
CA THR A 28 -4.65 -19.20 13.17
C THR A 28 -5.97 -18.51 13.47
N SER A 29 -6.08 -17.19 13.24
CA SER A 29 -7.33 -16.45 13.41
C SER A 29 -8.30 -16.79 12.28
N SER A 30 -9.43 -17.39 12.62
CA SER A 30 -10.50 -17.70 11.67
C SER A 30 -11.08 -16.43 11.07
N LEU A 31 -11.25 -15.37 11.87
CA LEU A 31 -11.75 -14.08 11.43
C LEU A 31 -10.86 -13.45 10.35
N MET A 32 -9.54 -13.48 10.54
CA MET A 32 -8.60 -13.00 9.51
C MET A 32 -8.64 -13.87 8.25
N GLN A 33 -8.80 -15.19 8.38
CA GLN A 33 -8.95 -16.07 7.21
C GLN A 33 -10.25 -15.79 6.44
N ASP A 34 -11.34 -15.46 7.14
CA ASP A 34 -12.60 -15.05 6.53
C ASP A 34 -12.46 -13.70 5.81
N LEU A 35 -11.78 -12.71 6.41
CA LEU A 35 -11.48 -11.44 5.74
C LEU A 35 -10.67 -11.63 4.46
N VAL A 36 -9.59 -12.43 4.51
CA VAL A 36 -8.74 -12.68 3.33
C VAL A 36 -9.52 -13.38 2.21
N ARG A 37 -10.47 -14.27 2.56
CA ARG A 37 -11.37 -14.91 1.59
C ARG A 37 -12.34 -13.91 0.95
N ARG A 38 -12.84 -12.94 1.72
CA ARG A 38 -13.78 -11.91 1.26
C ARG A 38 -13.11 -10.64 0.73
N ARG A 39 -11.77 -10.59 0.65
CA ARG A 39 -11.02 -9.36 0.33
C ARG A 39 -11.50 -8.64 -0.93
N GLU A 40 -11.87 -9.36 -1.98
CA GLU A 40 -12.32 -8.74 -3.23
C GLU A 40 -13.65 -8.01 -3.06
N VAL A 41 -14.58 -8.57 -2.27
CA VAL A 41 -15.84 -7.92 -1.91
C VAL A 41 -15.57 -6.62 -1.13
N ILE A 42 -14.60 -6.66 -0.21
CA ILE A 42 -14.19 -5.49 0.57
C ILE A 42 -13.53 -4.45 -0.35
N PHE A 43 -12.71 -4.88 -1.31
CA PHE A 43 -12.06 -4.00 -2.29
C PHE A 43 -13.05 -3.38 -3.27
N ASP A 44 -14.08 -4.12 -3.71
CA ASP A 44 -15.17 -3.57 -4.52
C ASP A 44 -15.90 -2.45 -3.77
N LYS A 45 -16.29 -2.70 -2.51
CA LYS A 45 -16.87 -1.66 -1.64
C LYS A 45 -15.93 -0.47 -1.44
N GLN A 46 -14.63 -0.72 -1.29
CA GLN A 46 -13.64 0.36 -1.16
C GLN A 46 -13.57 1.20 -2.43
N ARG A 47 -13.62 0.59 -3.63
CA ARG A 47 -13.69 1.30 -4.92
C ARG A 47 -14.97 2.14 -5.05
N GLU A 48 -16.10 1.65 -4.55
CA GLU A 48 -17.35 2.42 -4.52
C GLU A 48 -17.27 3.68 -3.64
N ALA A 49 -16.31 3.73 -2.70
CA ALA A 49 -16.04 4.89 -1.85
C ALA A 49 -15.04 5.90 -2.48
N ASP A 50 -14.78 5.83 -3.79
CA ASP A 50 -13.85 6.73 -4.48
C ASP A 50 -14.44 8.14 -4.75
N ASP A 51 -14.75 8.86 -3.67
CA ASP A 51 -15.12 10.27 -3.73
C ASP A 51 -13.87 11.15 -3.66
N GLY A 52 -13.46 11.71 -4.80
CA GLY A 52 -12.24 12.53 -4.91
C GLY A 52 -12.16 13.68 -3.89
N THR A 53 -13.30 14.30 -3.52
CA THR A 53 -13.29 15.40 -2.54
C THR A 53 -13.02 14.91 -1.12
N LEU A 54 -13.60 13.77 -0.74
CA LEU A 54 -13.35 13.16 0.57
C LEU A 54 -11.96 12.52 0.64
N GLN A 55 -11.46 11.95 -0.47
CA GLN A 55 -10.07 11.47 -0.58
C GLN A 55 -9.08 12.61 -0.31
N ASP A 56 -9.22 13.74 -1.01
CA ASP A 56 -8.31 14.89 -0.88
C ASP A 56 -8.32 15.48 0.54
N ARG A 57 -9.51 15.59 1.15
CA ARG A 57 -9.64 16.08 2.54
C ARG A 57 -9.00 15.14 3.55
N SER A 58 -9.23 13.84 3.38
CA SER A 58 -8.64 12.80 4.24
C SER A 58 -7.11 12.77 4.10
N ASP A 59 -6.60 12.86 2.86
CA ASP A 59 -5.17 12.84 2.60
C ASP A 59 -4.47 14.08 3.15
N LYS A 60 -5.06 15.26 2.95
CA LYS A 60 -4.53 16.52 3.50
C LYS A 60 -4.45 16.48 5.02
N LEU A 61 -5.48 15.94 5.69
CA LEU A 61 -5.49 15.77 7.14
C LEU A 61 -4.40 14.79 7.58
N ALA A 62 -4.30 13.63 6.92
CA ALA A 62 -3.29 12.62 7.23
C ALA A 62 -1.87 13.18 7.07
N ILE A 63 -1.56 13.86 5.96
CA ILE A 63 -0.25 14.48 5.73
C ILE A 63 0.03 15.54 6.81
N THR A 64 -0.96 16.36 7.17
CA THR A 64 -0.81 17.40 8.21
C THR A 64 -0.49 16.77 9.57
N ASN A 65 -1.19 15.72 9.97
CA ASN A 65 -0.96 15.05 11.25
C ASN A 65 0.39 14.32 11.29
N LEU A 66 0.80 13.66 10.20
CA LEU A 66 2.10 12.99 10.13
C LEU A 66 3.29 13.96 9.91
N SER A 67 3.05 15.18 9.44
CA SER A 67 4.11 16.19 9.29
C SER A 67 4.71 16.62 10.63
N LYS A 68 3.90 16.55 11.69
CA LYS A 68 4.31 16.80 13.08
C LYS A 68 5.04 15.60 13.71
N GLY A 69 4.92 14.42 13.10
CA GLY A 69 5.41 13.15 13.64
C GLY A 69 6.78 12.71 13.14
N HIS A 70 7.16 11.47 13.49
CA HIS A 70 8.42 10.88 13.09
C HIS A 70 8.47 10.55 11.59
N ARG A 71 9.68 10.52 11.00
CA ARG A 71 9.90 10.08 9.61
C ARG A 71 9.33 8.67 9.34
N ALA A 72 9.29 7.81 10.35
CA ALA A 72 8.73 6.47 10.27
C ALA A 72 7.23 6.49 9.91
N ASP A 73 6.47 7.42 10.47
CA ASP A 73 5.02 7.52 10.26
C ASP A 73 4.69 7.85 8.81
N ARG A 74 5.43 8.79 8.22
CA ARG A 74 5.31 9.11 6.79
C ARG A 74 5.68 7.92 5.90
N ALA A 75 6.69 7.14 6.29
CA ALA A 75 7.06 5.94 5.57
C ALA A 75 5.98 4.84 5.68
N ALA A 76 5.31 4.72 6.83
CA ALA A 76 4.19 3.82 7.03
C ALA A 76 3.00 4.19 6.14
N LEU A 77 2.58 5.46 6.11
CA LEU A 77 1.50 5.92 5.22
C LEU A 77 1.85 5.71 3.75
N ALA A 78 3.09 6.03 3.33
CA ALA A 78 3.54 5.78 1.96
C ALA A 78 3.51 4.28 1.61
N SER A 79 3.87 3.41 2.56
CA SER A 79 3.75 1.95 2.37
C SER A 79 2.29 1.53 2.22
N TYR A 80 1.38 2.08 3.02
CA TYR A 80 -0.05 1.80 2.91
C TYR A 80 -0.64 2.25 1.57
N LYS A 81 -0.38 3.49 1.14
CA LYS A 81 -0.83 3.98 -0.17
C LYS A 81 -0.35 3.09 -1.32
N ARG A 82 0.87 2.55 -1.21
CA ARG A 82 1.39 1.60 -2.18
C ARG A 82 0.62 0.27 -2.19
N PHE A 83 0.22 -0.23 -1.02
CA PHE A 83 -0.70 -1.36 -0.94
C PHE A 83 -2.02 -1.06 -1.67
N CYS A 84 -2.60 0.12 -1.45
CA CYS A 84 -3.83 0.54 -2.14
C CYS A 84 -3.67 0.58 -3.66
N THR A 85 -2.55 1.13 -4.16
CA THR A 85 -2.24 1.12 -5.60
C THR A 85 -2.12 -0.31 -6.16
N LEU A 86 -1.48 -1.23 -5.44
CA LEU A 86 -1.33 -2.62 -5.87
C LEU A 86 -2.64 -3.41 -5.80
N ALA A 87 -3.54 -3.05 -4.88
CA ALA A 87 -4.86 -3.63 -4.71
C ALA A 87 -5.94 -2.99 -5.61
N ASP A 88 -5.58 -1.93 -6.34
CA ASP A 88 -6.51 -1.13 -7.15
C ASP A 88 -7.73 -0.64 -6.34
N ILE A 89 -7.46 0.02 -5.21
CA ILE A 89 -8.47 0.61 -4.32
C ILE A 89 -8.04 2.03 -3.89
N PRO A 90 -8.99 2.92 -3.57
CA PRO A 90 -8.65 4.21 -2.98
C PRO A 90 -8.13 4.06 -1.53
N PRO A 91 -7.23 4.97 -1.08
CA PRO A 91 -6.61 4.88 0.25
C PRO A 91 -7.54 5.23 1.41
N TYR A 92 -8.65 5.93 1.16
CA TYR A 92 -9.67 6.22 2.16
C TYR A 92 -11.03 5.69 1.68
N PRO A 93 -12.00 5.45 2.57
CA PRO A 93 -11.89 5.50 4.04
C PRO A 93 -10.98 4.41 4.61
N LEU A 94 -10.36 4.68 5.76
CA LEU A 94 -9.63 3.65 6.52
C LEU A 94 -10.61 2.90 7.43
N THR A 95 -10.70 1.58 7.28
CA THR A 95 -11.48 0.69 8.17
C THR A 95 -10.61 -0.40 8.76
N TYR A 96 -11.07 -1.04 9.84
CA TYR A 96 -10.34 -2.16 10.44
C TYR A 96 -10.06 -3.29 9.45
N ALA A 97 -11.05 -3.64 8.62
CA ALA A 97 -10.92 -4.66 7.60
C ALA A 97 -9.81 -4.34 6.58
N VAL A 98 -9.76 -3.11 6.05
CA VAL A 98 -8.73 -2.71 5.08
C VAL A 98 -7.33 -2.65 5.72
N ILE A 99 -7.24 -2.18 6.97
CA ILE A 99 -5.99 -2.16 7.74
C ILE A 99 -5.50 -3.59 8.01
N ALA A 100 -6.40 -4.50 8.40
CA ALA A 100 -6.15 -5.92 8.59
C ALA A 100 -5.58 -6.57 7.32
N LEU A 101 -6.24 -6.35 6.17
CA LEU A 101 -5.79 -6.87 4.88
C LEU A 101 -4.42 -6.32 4.47
N ALA A 102 -4.17 -5.02 4.67
CA ALA A 102 -2.86 -4.41 4.37
C ALA A 102 -1.73 -5.04 5.22
N LEU A 103 -1.97 -5.25 6.51
CA LEU A 103 -0.99 -5.87 7.41
C LEU A 103 -0.80 -7.36 7.09
N PHE A 104 -1.86 -8.07 6.71
CA PHE A 104 -1.78 -9.47 6.30
C PHE A 104 -0.96 -9.64 5.01
N ALA A 105 -1.24 -8.82 3.99
CA ALA A 105 -0.47 -8.80 2.75
C ALA A 105 1.01 -8.50 3.02
N ARG A 106 1.29 -7.53 3.90
CA ARG A 106 2.67 -7.21 4.29
C ARG A 106 3.37 -8.37 5.00
N CYS A 107 2.68 -9.06 5.90
CA CYS A 107 3.23 -10.23 6.59
C CYS A 107 3.50 -11.38 5.63
N SER A 108 2.76 -11.48 4.52
CA SER A 108 2.97 -12.53 3.51
C SER A 108 4.34 -12.39 2.84
N ALA A 109 4.76 -11.15 2.56
CA ALA A 109 6.03 -10.87 1.90
C ALA A 109 7.26 -10.99 2.83
N GLU A 110 7.12 -10.70 4.13
CA GLU A 110 8.27 -10.50 5.02
C GLU A 110 8.30 -11.40 6.27
N ASP A 111 7.24 -12.18 6.53
CA ASP A 111 7.01 -12.96 7.76
C ASP A 111 7.16 -12.14 9.07
N VAL A 112 7.06 -10.81 8.97
CA VAL A 112 7.20 -9.88 10.09
C VAL A 112 6.00 -8.96 10.17
N PHE A 113 5.32 -9.01 11.32
CA PHE A 113 4.26 -8.07 11.65
C PHE A 113 4.81 -6.68 11.96
N ASP A 114 4.32 -5.67 11.22
CA ASP A 114 4.69 -4.27 11.37
C ASP A 114 3.73 -3.53 12.32
N ARG A 115 4.16 -3.39 13.58
CA ARG A 115 3.42 -2.66 14.62
C ARG A 115 3.32 -1.16 14.33
N SER A 116 4.35 -0.58 13.70
CA SER A 116 4.37 0.86 13.40
C SER A 116 3.33 1.21 12.35
N LEU A 117 3.23 0.38 11.30
CA LEU A 117 2.19 0.52 10.29
C LEU A 117 0.79 0.42 10.92
N ARG A 118 0.53 -0.59 11.76
CA ARG A 118 -0.76 -0.73 12.46
C ARG A 118 -1.12 0.52 13.26
N SER A 119 -0.21 0.97 14.13
CA SER A 119 -0.46 2.12 15.02
C SER A 119 -0.75 3.40 14.23
N VAL A 120 0.01 3.67 13.17
CA VAL A 120 -0.19 4.85 12.33
C VAL A 120 -1.54 4.80 11.62
N LEU A 121 -1.90 3.65 11.04
CA LEU A 121 -3.17 3.52 10.30
C LEU A 121 -4.39 3.57 11.20
N LEU A 122 -4.33 3.00 12.41
CA LEU A 122 -5.42 3.10 13.38
C LEU A 122 -5.66 4.55 13.81
N ARG A 123 -4.58 5.29 14.13
CA ARG A 123 -4.69 6.72 14.45
C ARG A 123 -5.30 7.51 13.29
N LEU A 124 -4.85 7.27 12.06
CA LEU A 124 -5.39 7.95 10.88
C LEU A 124 -6.85 7.57 10.59
N LYS A 125 -7.27 6.32 10.86
CA LYS A 125 -8.67 5.90 10.78
C LYS A 125 -9.53 6.78 11.67
N ASP A 126 -9.16 6.94 12.93
CA ASP A 126 -9.97 7.68 13.89
C ASP A 126 -10.00 9.18 13.55
N GLU A 127 -8.86 9.72 13.09
CA GLU A 127 -8.75 11.12 12.66
C GLU A 127 -9.55 11.41 11.37
N THR A 128 -9.59 10.50 10.40
CA THR A 128 -10.24 10.74 9.10
C THR A 128 -11.68 10.23 9.02
N GLY A 129 -12.09 9.32 9.90
CA GLY A 129 -13.39 8.63 9.82
C GLY A 129 -14.59 9.57 9.90
N HIS A 130 -14.48 10.72 10.56
CA HIS A 130 -15.56 11.69 10.66
C HIS A 130 -15.97 12.31 9.31
N PHE A 131 -15.06 12.37 8.32
CA PHE A 131 -15.40 12.80 6.95
C PHE A 131 -16.32 11.80 6.24
N TRP A 132 -16.25 10.53 6.63
CA TRP A 132 -16.91 9.41 5.96
C TRP A 132 -18.16 8.92 6.69
N ALA A 133 -18.39 9.37 7.93
CA ALA A 133 -19.46 8.87 8.81
C ALA A 133 -20.88 8.94 8.20
N ALA A 134 -21.13 9.90 7.30
CA ALA A 134 -22.41 10.05 6.61
C ALA A 134 -22.59 9.11 5.41
N HIS A 135 -21.49 8.56 4.86
CA HIS A 135 -21.50 7.75 3.64
C HIS A 135 -21.96 6.33 3.95
N SER A 136 -22.94 5.79 3.19
CA SER A 136 -23.46 4.43 3.41
C SER A 136 -22.39 3.36 3.22
N VAL A 137 -21.62 3.46 2.14
CA VAL A 137 -20.51 2.53 1.82
C VAL A 137 -19.50 2.44 2.97
N TYR A 138 -19.22 3.55 3.65
CA TYR A 138 -18.31 3.54 4.81
C TYR A 138 -18.88 2.72 5.98
N LYS A 139 -20.19 2.81 6.24
CA LYS A 139 -20.86 2.00 7.27
C LYS A 139 -20.79 0.51 6.93
N GLU A 140 -21.08 0.15 5.69
CA GLU A 140 -20.98 -1.24 5.21
C GLU A 140 -19.55 -1.78 5.31
N LEU A 141 -18.52 -0.96 5.01
CA LEU A 141 -17.13 -1.32 5.19
C LEU A 141 -16.75 -1.47 6.67
N CYS A 142 -17.36 -0.70 7.58
CA CYS A 142 -17.15 -0.85 9.01
C CYS A 142 -17.77 -2.16 9.53
N GLU A 143 -18.90 -2.61 8.98
CA GLU A 143 -19.54 -3.88 9.37
C GLU A 143 -18.68 -5.12 9.07
N GLU A 144 -17.76 -5.04 8.09
CA GLU A 144 -16.89 -6.17 7.73
C GLU A 144 -15.98 -6.64 8.87
N ASP A 145 -15.58 -5.71 9.76
CA ASP A 145 -14.80 -5.97 10.99
C ASP A 145 -15.06 -4.85 12.01
N SER A 146 -16.29 -4.78 12.54
CA SER A 146 -16.77 -3.63 13.32
C SER A 146 -15.93 -3.30 14.55
N GLN A 147 -15.41 -4.33 15.22
CA GLN A 147 -14.61 -4.18 16.43
C GLN A 147 -13.10 -4.29 16.19
N GLY A 148 -12.66 -4.62 14.97
CA GLY A 148 -11.25 -4.89 14.71
C GLY A 148 -10.75 -6.22 15.27
N ASP A 149 -11.66 -7.17 15.56
CA ASP A 149 -11.33 -8.45 16.18
C ASP A 149 -10.38 -9.27 15.30
N ALA A 150 -10.58 -9.25 13.98
CA ALA A 150 -9.72 -9.96 13.05
C ALA A 150 -8.29 -9.39 13.07
N LEU A 151 -8.17 -8.05 13.08
CA LEU A 151 -6.89 -7.35 13.19
C LEU A 151 -6.17 -7.69 14.50
N ASP A 152 -6.91 -7.67 15.60
CA ASP A 152 -6.38 -7.87 16.95
C ASP A 152 -5.94 -9.32 17.20
N GLU A 153 -6.76 -10.29 16.81
CA GLU A 153 -6.39 -11.71 16.86
C GLU A 153 -5.15 -12.01 16.03
N PHE A 154 -5.08 -11.45 14.81
CA PHE A 154 -3.92 -11.63 13.95
C PHE A 154 -2.66 -11.02 14.58
N ALA A 155 -2.76 -9.81 15.12
CA ALA A 155 -1.64 -9.16 15.80
C ALA A 155 -1.14 -9.97 17.01
N ARG A 156 -2.06 -10.51 17.83
CA ARG A 156 -1.74 -11.41 18.96
C ARG A 156 -1.03 -12.67 18.48
N GLY A 157 -1.54 -13.32 17.44
CA GLY A 157 -0.94 -14.52 16.85
C GLY A 157 0.50 -14.30 16.35
N GLN A 158 0.78 -13.15 15.74
CA GLN A 158 2.13 -12.82 15.28
C GLN A 158 3.09 -12.47 16.41
N ALA A 159 2.60 -11.89 17.52
CA ALA A 159 3.42 -11.63 18.69
C ALA A 159 3.90 -12.94 19.37
N GLY A 160 3.06 -13.97 19.38
CA GLY A 160 3.40 -15.30 19.92
C GLY A 160 4.53 -15.99 19.15
N LYS A 161 4.54 -15.91 17.81
CA LYS A 161 5.59 -16.53 16.98
C LYS A 161 6.98 -16.00 17.29
N LYS A 162 7.13 -14.69 17.50
CA LYS A 162 8.42 -14.06 17.83
C LYS A 162 9.00 -14.62 19.14
N LYS A 163 8.15 -14.90 20.14
CA LYS A 163 8.58 -15.52 21.39
C LYS A 163 9.09 -16.94 21.15
N ALA A 164 8.35 -17.76 20.39
CA ALA A 164 8.75 -19.14 20.09
C ALA A 164 10.08 -19.22 19.32
N THR A 165 10.29 -18.37 18.31
CA THR A 165 11.55 -18.34 17.54
C THR A 165 12.75 -17.94 18.40
N ASN A 166 12.57 -16.97 19.30
CA ASN A 166 13.63 -16.56 20.22
C ASN A 166 13.97 -17.65 21.25
N VAL A 167 12.96 -18.36 21.77
CA VAL A 167 13.17 -19.50 22.67
C VAL A 167 13.91 -20.63 21.95
N ALA A 168 13.48 -21.00 20.74
CA ALA A 168 14.16 -22.04 19.95
C ALA A 168 15.63 -21.68 19.67
N ARG A 169 15.93 -20.40 19.40
CA ARG A 169 17.31 -19.92 19.21
C ARG A 169 18.12 -19.94 20.51
N SER A 170 17.49 -19.69 21.66
CA SER A 170 18.14 -19.79 22.97
C SER A 170 18.44 -21.23 23.35
N VAL A 171 17.54 -22.17 23.04
CA VAL A 171 17.72 -23.61 23.32
C VAL A 171 18.72 -24.24 22.35
N ALA A 172 18.75 -23.80 21.09
CA ALA A 172 19.78 -24.15 20.12
C ALA A 172 21.10 -23.36 20.29
N GLY A 173 21.25 -22.64 21.42
CA GLY A 173 22.48 -21.96 21.79
C GLY A 173 23.66 -22.92 21.76
N PRO A 174 24.84 -22.46 21.31
CA PRO A 174 25.95 -23.31 20.94
C PRO A 174 26.32 -24.19 22.12
N SER A 175 26.26 -25.51 21.92
CA SER A 175 26.97 -26.48 22.75
C SER A 175 28.31 -25.84 23.08
N SER A 176 28.48 -25.54 24.36
CA SER A 176 29.65 -24.89 24.91
C SER A 176 30.86 -25.71 24.50
N ALA A 177 31.45 -25.35 23.36
CA ALA A 177 32.76 -25.83 22.99
C ALA A 177 33.64 -25.51 24.20
N PRO A 178 34.31 -26.50 24.80
CA PRO A 178 35.07 -26.31 26.02
C PRO A 178 36.01 -25.14 25.77
N ARG A 179 35.84 -24.07 26.57
CA ARG A 179 36.72 -22.92 26.55
C ARG A 179 38.14 -23.46 26.64
N ARG A 180 38.89 -23.39 25.54
CA ARG A 180 40.33 -23.65 25.60
C ARG A 180 40.90 -22.74 26.69
N PRO A 181 41.64 -23.28 27.66
CA PRO A 181 42.26 -22.49 28.71
C PRO A 181 43.11 -21.41 28.04
N ARG A 182 42.83 -20.14 28.38
CA ARG A 182 43.69 -19.03 27.98
C ARG A 182 45.09 -19.30 28.54
N PRO A 183 46.14 -19.21 27.73
CA PRO A 183 47.51 -19.23 28.25
C PRO A 183 47.65 -18.06 29.22
N SER A 184 47.95 -18.38 30.48
CA SER A 184 48.40 -17.42 31.49
C SER A 184 49.72 -16.85 31.01
N TYR A 185 49.70 -15.61 30.52
CA TYR A 185 50.90 -14.84 30.24
C TYR A 185 51.52 -14.46 31.59
N VAL A 186 52.60 -15.16 31.94
CA VAL A 186 53.43 -14.91 33.10
C VAL A 186 54.36 -13.74 32.80
N GLY A 187 54.32 -12.75 33.69
CA GLY A 187 55.42 -11.89 34.14
C GLY A 187 56.43 -11.36 33.13
N GLN A 188 56.46 -10.05 32.96
CA GLN A 188 57.75 -9.36 32.95
C GLN A 188 57.67 -8.05 33.71
N ASP A 189 58.43 -8.00 34.79
CA ASP A 189 58.61 -6.91 35.73
C ASP A 189 59.25 -5.71 35.04
N HIS A 190 58.73 -4.50 35.28
CA HIS A 190 59.58 -3.31 35.34
C HIS A 190 59.07 -2.33 36.40
N LEU A 191 60.02 -1.96 37.25
CA LEU A 191 59.97 -1.09 38.41
C LEU A 191 59.74 0.38 38.00
N GLY A 192 59.02 1.14 38.84
CA GLY A 192 59.32 2.56 39.03
C GLY A 192 58.09 3.45 39.21
N PRO A 193 58.14 4.45 40.11
CA PRO A 193 57.03 4.73 41.02
C PRO A 193 56.33 6.05 40.72
N SER A 194 55.06 6.19 41.11
CA SER A 194 54.57 7.42 41.74
C SER A 194 53.12 7.34 42.22
N SER A 195 52.98 7.72 43.49
CA SER A 195 51.91 8.56 44.04
C SER A 195 50.46 8.04 44.08
N SER A 196 50.12 7.54 45.27
CA SER A 196 49.03 8.05 46.12
C SER A 196 47.73 8.55 45.45
N SER A 197 46.64 7.82 45.63
CA SER A 197 45.61 8.26 46.58
C SER A 197 44.54 7.19 46.76
N VAL A 198 44.23 6.99 48.04
CA VAL A 198 43.29 6.07 48.65
C VAL A 198 41.84 6.42 48.27
N GLY A 199 41.06 5.42 47.86
CA GLY A 199 39.62 5.55 47.66
C GLY A 199 38.94 4.19 47.77
N LEU A 200 38.28 3.99 48.91
CA LEU A 200 37.79 2.71 49.42
C LEU A 200 36.77 1.97 48.54
N ARG A 201 36.93 0.66 48.60
CA ARG A 201 36.02 -0.44 48.25
C ARG A 201 34.60 -0.27 48.82
N LYS A 202 33.61 -0.71 48.04
CA LYS A 202 32.55 -1.66 48.43
C LYS A 202 31.81 -2.11 47.16
N ARG A 203 32.25 -3.22 46.56
CA ARG A 203 31.43 -3.99 45.61
C ARG A 203 30.61 -4.96 46.43
N LYS A 204 29.31 -4.69 46.54
CA LYS A 204 28.31 -5.60 47.08
C LYS A 204 28.05 -6.67 46.02
N LEU A 205 28.35 -7.91 46.38
CA LEU A 205 27.87 -9.11 45.71
C LEU A 205 26.34 -9.09 45.84
N VAL A 206 25.61 -9.04 44.73
CA VAL A 206 24.15 -9.25 44.72
C VAL A 206 23.92 -10.56 43.98
N GLU A 207 23.38 -11.51 44.73
CA GLU A 207 22.78 -12.74 44.24
C GLU A 207 21.81 -12.44 43.11
N ILE A 208 21.94 -13.23 42.05
CA ILE A 208 20.95 -13.33 40.99
C ILE A 208 19.78 -14.11 41.58
N VAL A 209 18.78 -13.39 42.06
CA VAL A 209 17.42 -13.93 42.23
C VAL A 209 16.64 -13.53 40.99
N SER A 210 16.23 -14.55 40.23
CA SER A 210 15.17 -14.43 39.23
C SER A 210 13.90 -13.96 39.94
N SER A 211 13.55 -12.67 39.77
CA SER A 211 12.21 -12.17 40.04
C SER A 211 11.52 -11.92 38.71
N SER A 212 10.56 -12.79 38.43
CA SER A 212 9.53 -12.68 37.41
C SER A 212 8.37 -11.97 38.09
N GLU A 213 8.08 -10.71 37.73
CA GLU A 213 6.81 -10.01 38.01
C GLU A 213 6.97 -8.56 37.53
N ASP A 214 6.63 -8.31 36.26
CA ASP A 214 6.25 -6.98 35.80
C ASP A 214 4.73 -6.99 35.67
N ASP A 215 4.07 -6.79 36.81
CA ASP A 215 2.67 -6.36 36.92
C ASP A 215 2.56 -4.96 36.29
N TYR A 216 1.99 -4.89 35.09
CA TYR A 216 1.49 -3.62 34.57
C TYR A 216 0.18 -3.33 35.30
N MET A 217 0.26 -2.37 36.23
CA MET A 217 -0.87 -1.75 36.89
C MET A 217 -1.89 -1.27 35.84
N ASP A 218 -3.15 -1.67 36.05
CA ASP A 218 -4.33 -0.97 35.55
C ASP A 218 -4.26 0.49 36.04
N GLU A 219 -4.15 1.44 35.12
CA GLU A 219 -4.55 2.81 35.37
C GLU A 219 -6.00 2.96 34.90
N ASP A 220 -6.92 2.71 35.83
CA ASP A 220 -8.25 3.30 35.83
C ASP A 220 -8.09 4.83 35.88
N ASP A 221 -8.00 5.48 34.73
CA ASP A 221 -8.16 6.93 34.62
C ASP A 221 -9.65 7.24 34.40
N GLU A 222 -10.36 7.21 35.52
CA GLU A 222 -11.73 7.67 35.68
C GLU A 222 -11.74 9.21 35.63
N THR A 223 -11.67 9.79 34.43
CA THR A 223 -11.92 11.22 34.25
C THR A 223 -13.42 11.50 34.25
N ASP A 224 -13.94 11.68 35.46
CA ASP A 224 -15.12 12.50 35.72
C ASP A 224 -14.80 14.00 35.54
N GLU A 225 -15.84 14.80 35.32
CA GLU A 225 -15.85 16.25 35.16
C GLU A 225 -15.45 16.82 33.78
N ARG A 226 -16.44 17.26 33.00
CA ARG A 226 -17.05 18.59 33.18
C ARG A 226 -17.81 19.00 31.92
N VAL A 227 -19.13 19.09 32.05
CA VAL A 227 -20.05 19.62 31.06
C VAL A 227 -19.68 21.08 30.76
N GLY A 228 -19.08 21.32 29.61
CA GLY A 228 -18.91 22.65 29.02
C GLY A 228 -20.15 23.02 28.21
N GLU A 229 -21.05 23.78 28.83
CA GLU A 229 -22.15 24.48 28.17
C GLU A 229 -21.61 25.34 27.02
N TRP A 230 -22.02 25.00 25.79
CA TRP A 230 -21.90 25.89 24.64
C TRP A 230 -23.10 26.85 24.62
N PRO A 231 -22.91 28.17 24.56
CA PRO A 231 -24.03 29.09 24.44
C PRO A 231 -24.60 29.04 23.01
N GLN A 232 -25.76 28.39 22.85
CA GLN A 232 -26.61 28.58 21.69
C GLN A 232 -27.37 29.90 21.85
N GLN A 233 -26.92 30.95 21.15
CA GLN A 233 -27.79 32.07 20.80
C GLN A 233 -28.34 31.83 19.38
N LEU A 234 -29.61 31.43 19.31
CA LEU A 234 -30.43 31.62 18.12
C LEU A 234 -31.52 32.65 18.44
N PRO A 235 -31.78 33.61 17.53
CA PRO A 235 -32.83 34.58 17.73
C PRO A 235 -34.22 33.97 17.53
N SER A 236 -35.07 34.30 18.49
CA SER A 236 -36.49 34.01 18.57
C SER A 236 -37.27 34.75 17.48
N THR A 237 -38.07 34.01 16.70
CA THR A 237 -39.28 34.51 16.05
C THR A 237 -40.38 33.47 16.26
N ARG A 238 -41.26 33.71 17.24
CA ARG A 238 -42.65 34.17 17.05
C ARG A 238 -43.49 33.16 16.25
N SER A 239 -44.16 32.24 16.94
CA SER A 239 -45.59 32.32 17.31
C SER A 239 -46.53 32.25 16.10
N VAL A 240 -47.14 31.08 15.91
CA VAL A 240 -48.58 30.94 15.60
C VAL A 240 -49.08 29.67 16.31
N ARG A 241 -50.04 29.88 17.22
CA ARG A 241 -50.93 28.86 17.78
C ARG A 241 -51.80 28.33 16.66
N GLU A 242 -52.03 27.03 16.62
CA GLU A 242 -53.36 26.52 16.26
C GLU A 242 -53.65 25.28 17.10
N ASP A 243 -54.59 25.49 18.01
CA ASP A 243 -55.32 24.46 18.74
C ASP A 243 -56.09 23.58 17.76
N GLY A 244 -56.22 22.30 18.08
CA GLY A 244 -57.45 21.60 17.74
C GLY A 244 -57.33 20.16 17.30
N ARG A 245 -57.84 19.32 18.20
CA ARG A 245 -58.92 18.35 17.93
C ARG A 245 -58.50 16.89 17.88
N ALA A 246 -58.89 16.23 18.96
CA ALA A 246 -59.08 14.80 19.09
C ALA A 246 -59.91 14.20 17.95
N SER A 247 -59.58 12.97 17.58
CA SER A 247 -60.55 11.91 17.27
C SER A 247 -59.90 10.54 17.42
N ALA A 248 -60.51 9.74 18.28
CA ALA A 248 -60.32 8.31 18.38
C ALA A 248 -61.10 7.59 17.25
N SER A 249 -60.51 6.52 16.71
CA SER A 249 -61.14 5.37 16.04
C SER A 249 -60.02 4.33 15.94
N SER A 250 -60.03 3.18 16.61
CA SER A 250 -60.97 2.04 16.51
C SER A 250 -61.03 1.44 15.11
N GLU A 251 -60.99 0.09 15.08
CA GLU A 251 -61.07 -0.82 13.93
C GLU A 251 -59.78 -1.01 13.13
N ALA A 252 -59.41 -2.19 12.64
CA ALA A 252 -59.86 -3.56 12.84
C ALA A 252 -58.80 -4.45 12.16
N HIS A 253 -58.85 -5.73 12.49
CA HIS A 253 -58.10 -6.84 11.91
C HIS A 253 -57.84 -6.76 10.40
N GLN A 254 -56.59 -6.97 9.98
CA GLN A 254 -56.28 -7.72 8.77
C GLN A 254 -55.08 -8.64 9.02
N HIS A 255 -55.43 -9.91 9.24
CA HIS A 255 -54.56 -11.08 9.25
C HIS A 255 -54.14 -11.37 7.80
N VAL A 256 -52.94 -10.95 7.41
CA VAL A 256 -52.39 -11.24 6.08
C VAL A 256 -51.76 -12.62 6.11
N ASP A 257 -52.50 -13.58 5.56
CA ASP A 257 -52.09 -14.95 5.29
C ASP A 257 -51.08 -14.96 4.13
N LEU A 258 -49.77 -15.04 4.46
CA LEU A 258 -48.71 -15.19 3.48
C LEU A 258 -48.59 -16.67 3.10
N GLY A 259 -49.36 -17.06 2.10
CA GLY A 259 -49.25 -18.36 1.42
C GLY A 259 -47.85 -18.53 0.81
N TYR A 260 -47.05 -19.39 1.42
CA TYR A 260 -45.79 -19.88 0.87
C TYR A 260 -46.06 -20.78 -0.35
N HIS A 261 -46.06 -20.18 -1.54
CA HIS A 261 -46.07 -20.93 -2.79
C HIS A 261 -44.66 -21.51 -3.02
N ARG A 262 -44.47 -22.78 -2.63
CA ARG A 262 -43.29 -23.58 -2.97
C ARG A 262 -43.22 -23.76 -4.49
N GLN A 263 -42.31 -23.04 -5.14
CA GLN A 263 -41.84 -23.39 -6.48
C GLN A 263 -41.02 -24.69 -6.43
N PRO A 264 -41.29 -25.68 -7.30
CA PRO A 264 -40.42 -26.84 -7.47
C PRO A 264 -39.13 -26.46 -8.24
N PRO A 265 -37.99 -27.11 -7.95
CA PRO A 265 -36.71 -26.79 -8.58
C PRO A 265 -36.69 -27.16 -10.08
N PRO A 266 -36.03 -26.37 -10.95
CA PRO A 266 -35.85 -26.72 -12.34
C PRO A 266 -34.93 -27.93 -12.50
N ARG A 267 -35.35 -28.81 -13.41
CA ARG A 267 -34.69 -30.06 -13.79
C ARG A 267 -33.29 -29.80 -14.34
N ARG A 268 -32.34 -30.62 -13.88
CA ARG A 268 -31.00 -30.78 -14.45
C ARG A 268 -31.07 -30.99 -15.97
N THR A 269 -30.50 -30.08 -16.73
CA THR A 269 -30.17 -30.29 -18.14
C THR A 269 -28.80 -30.95 -18.26
N SER A 270 -28.74 -32.00 -19.07
CA SER A 270 -27.56 -32.79 -19.38
C SER A 270 -26.44 -31.97 -20.06
N PRO A 271 -25.18 -32.41 -19.98
CA PRO A 271 -24.04 -31.68 -20.53
C PRO A 271 -24.06 -31.66 -22.06
N ARG A 272 -23.87 -30.46 -22.61
CA ARG A 272 -23.72 -30.18 -24.05
C ARG A 272 -22.40 -30.77 -24.56
N PRO A 273 -22.37 -31.50 -25.68
CA PRO A 273 -21.13 -31.97 -26.30
C PRO A 273 -20.29 -30.80 -26.85
N PRO A 274 -18.95 -30.93 -26.87
CA PRO A 274 -18.07 -29.88 -27.37
C PRO A 274 -18.21 -29.71 -28.91
N PRO A 275 -18.07 -28.48 -29.43
CA PRO A 275 -18.08 -28.23 -30.86
C PRO A 275 -16.82 -28.78 -31.56
N PRO A 276 -16.92 -29.12 -32.87
CA PRO A 276 -15.81 -29.65 -33.65
C PRO A 276 -14.70 -28.61 -33.84
N VAL A 277 -13.47 -29.06 -33.60
CA VAL A 277 -12.22 -28.33 -33.84
C VAL A 277 -12.11 -27.98 -35.33
N SER A 278 -12.08 -26.69 -35.64
CA SER A 278 -11.72 -26.19 -36.98
C SER A 278 -10.19 -26.02 -37.09
N PRO A 279 -9.62 -26.27 -38.28
CA PRO A 279 -8.17 -26.36 -38.47
C PRO A 279 -7.49 -24.99 -38.40
N ALA A 280 -6.31 -24.97 -37.79
CA ALA A 280 -5.45 -23.81 -37.66
C ALA A 280 -4.95 -23.32 -39.04
N PRO A 281 -4.97 -22.01 -39.32
CA PRO A 281 -4.23 -21.45 -40.44
C PRO A 281 -2.75 -21.33 -40.09
N ASP A 282 -1.93 -21.53 -41.12
CA ASP A 282 -0.49 -21.69 -41.11
C ASP A 282 0.31 -20.68 -40.25
N ALA A 283 1.33 -21.24 -39.60
CA ALA A 283 2.32 -20.54 -38.82
C ALA A 283 3.17 -19.59 -39.70
N LEU A 284 2.90 -18.29 -39.61
CA LEU A 284 3.91 -17.28 -39.93
C LEU A 284 4.89 -17.18 -38.75
N HIS A 285 6.05 -17.82 -38.93
CA HIS A 285 7.22 -17.63 -38.07
C HIS A 285 7.70 -16.17 -38.16
N PHE A 286 7.34 -15.35 -37.16
CA PHE A 286 8.07 -14.13 -36.83
C PHE A 286 8.63 -14.25 -35.42
N ALA A 287 9.93 -14.49 -35.33
CA ALA A 287 10.66 -14.56 -34.08
C ALA A 287 10.69 -13.17 -33.42
N ALA A 288 9.89 -12.95 -32.37
CA ALA A 288 9.91 -11.75 -31.56
C ALA A 288 10.55 -12.05 -30.18
N SER A 289 11.86 -12.32 -30.19
CA SER A 289 12.69 -12.34 -28.98
C SER A 289 13.71 -11.20 -29.06
N THR A 290 13.23 -9.96 -28.94
CA THR A 290 14.09 -8.78 -28.85
C THR A 290 14.42 -8.55 -27.39
N SER A 291 15.56 -9.09 -26.98
CA SER A 291 16.21 -8.77 -25.70
C SER A 291 16.54 -7.27 -25.66
N PRO A 292 16.48 -6.58 -24.50
CA PRO A 292 16.87 -5.16 -24.38
C PRO A 292 18.32 -4.89 -24.81
N ALA A 293 19.18 -5.92 -24.83
CA ALA A 293 20.54 -5.81 -25.39
C ALA A 293 20.58 -5.61 -26.92
N ALA A 294 19.51 -5.93 -27.65
CA ALA A 294 19.45 -5.80 -29.11
C ALA A 294 18.99 -4.41 -29.60
N LEU A 295 18.46 -3.55 -28.70
CA LEU A 295 18.04 -2.18 -29.06
C LEU A 295 19.22 -1.20 -29.18
N SER A 296 20.40 -1.58 -28.68
CA SER A 296 21.61 -0.74 -28.81
C SER A 296 22.24 -0.79 -30.20
N SER A 297 21.86 -1.75 -31.04
CA SER A 297 22.52 -2.03 -32.33
C SER A 297 21.82 -1.43 -33.56
N THR A 298 20.65 -0.80 -33.38
CA THR A 298 19.84 -0.20 -34.47
C THR A 298 19.70 1.31 -34.34
N LEU A 299 20.68 1.97 -33.74
CA LEU A 299 20.78 3.43 -33.81
C LEU A 299 21.29 3.78 -35.21
N ASN A 300 20.37 4.03 -36.14
CA ASN A 300 20.68 4.75 -37.38
C ASN A 300 21.32 6.10 -37.03
N ASP A 301 22.24 6.58 -37.87
CA ASP A 301 22.93 7.88 -37.70
C ASP A 301 21.95 9.05 -37.41
N SER A 302 20.72 8.97 -37.91
CA SER A 302 19.64 9.94 -37.65
C SER A 302 19.28 10.11 -36.17
N ASN A 303 19.43 9.08 -35.32
CA ASN A 303 19.11 9.19 -33.89
C ASN A 303 20.20 9.92 -33.09
N GLN A 304 21.39 10.11 -33.67
CA GLN A 304 22.49 10.77 -32.99
C GLN A 304 22.17 12.24 -32.69
N ASP A 305 21.45 12.91 -33.60
CA ASP A 305 21.03 14.30 -33.44
C ASP A 305 20.07 14.46 -32.24
N VAL A 306 19.14 13.53 -32.05
CA VAL A 306 18.22 13.50 -30.90
C VAL A 306 18.98 13.25 -29.60
N VAL A 307 19.93 12.30 -29.60
CA VAL A 307 20.77 12.00 -28.43
C VAL A 307 21.62 13.21 -28.04
N ASP A 308 22.25 13.87 -29.01
CA ASP A 308 23.10 15.04 -28.80
C ASP A 308 22.28 16.24 -28.34
N PHE A 309 21.08 16.44 -28.89
CA PHE A 309 20.13 17.44 -28.42
C PHE A 309 19.71 17.21 -26.96
N LEU A 310 19.30 15.98 -26.61
CA LEU A 310 18.94 15.63 -25.23
C LEU A 310 20.13 15.79 -24.28
N ARG A 311 21.35 15.44 -24.72
CA ARG A 311 22.57 15.62 -23.93
C ARG A 311 22.84 17.10 -23.65
N ARG A 312 22.59 18.00 -24.60
CA ARG A 312 22.69 19.46 -24.43
C ARG A 312 21.65 20.02 -23.47
N LEU A 313 20.43 19.45 -23.46
CA LEU A 313 19.39 19.81 -22.49
C LEU A 313 19.72 19.30 -21.08
N GLY A 314 20.25 18.09 -20.97
CA GLY A 314 20.74 17.52 -19.72
C GLY A 314 21.07 16.03 -19.82
N PRO A 315 22.15 15.56 -19.18
CA PRO A 315 22.59 14.17 -19.29
C PRO A 315 21.57 13.16 -18.74
N SER A 316 20.68 13.57 -17.83
CA SER A 316 19.60 12.72 -17.29
C SER A 316 18.52 12.38 -18.32
N LEU A 317 18.45 13.09 -19.46
CA LEU A 317 17.45 12.87 -20.50
C LEU A 317 17.92 11.91 -21.59
N VAL A 318 19.24 11.68 -21.70
CA VAL A 318 19.83 10.78 -22.70
C VAL A 318 19.23 9.36 -22.68
N PRO A 319 18.91 8.75 -21.51
CA PRO A 319 18.27 7.43 -21.48
C PRO A 319 16.90 7.36 -22.17
N LEU A 320 16.25 8.49 -22.46
CA LEU A 320 14.95 8.52 -23.14
C LEU A 320 15.07 8.38 -24.67
N ALA A 321 16.25 8.63 -25.25
CA ALA A 321 16.43 8.65 -26.70
C ALA A 321 16.00 7.36 -27.44
N PRO A 322 16.28 6.14 -26.94
CA PRO A 322 15.83 4.92 -27.60
C PRO A 322 14.30 4.82 -27.67
N TYR A 323 13.60 5.34 -26.67
CA TYR A 323 12.13 5.30 -26.59
C TYR A 323 11.47 6.30 -27.53
N LEU A 324 12.09 7.49 -27.68
CA LEU A 324 11.66 8.48 -28.67
C LEU A 324 11.84 7.97 -30.09
N ALA A 325 12.97 7.29 -30.37
CA ALA A 325 13.19 6.65 -31.66
C ALA A 325 12.15 5.55 -31.97
N VAL A 326 11.78 4.73 -30.97
CA VAL A 326 10.69 3.73 -31.12
C VAL A 326 9.34 4.39 -31.36
N ALA A 327 9.11 5.57 -30.79
CA ALA A 327 7.90 6.38 -31.02
C ALA A 327 7.90 7.13 -32.37
N GLY A 328 8.95 6.98 -33.19
CA GLY A 328 9.07 7.65 -34.49
C GLY A 328 9.60 9.08 -34.42
N LEU A 329 10.07 9.53 -33.25
CA LEU A 329 10.63 10.85 -33.01
C LEU A 329 12.16 10.78 -33.19
N ASN A 330 12.58 10.75 -34.45
CA ASN A 330 13.97 10.49 -34.84
C ASN A 330 14.72 11.73 -35.35
N SER A 331 14.07 12.90 -35.34
CA SER A 331 14.68 14.18 -35.68
C SER A 331 14.46 15.26 -34.61
N VAL A 332 15.28 16.31 -34.63
CA VAL A 332 15.10 17.47 -33.73
C VAL A 332 13.81 18.22 -34.10
N GLU A 333 13.46 18.26 -35.39
CA GLU A 333 12.21 18.82 -35.89
C GLU A 333 10.98 18.14 -35.27
N ASP A 334 11.02 16.82 -35.05
CA ASP A 334 9.92 16.09 -34.40
C ASP A 334 9.79 16.49 -32.92
N LEU A 335 10.90 16.75 -32.23
CA LEU A 335 10.90 17.25 -30.84
C LEU A 335 10.37 18.69 -30.75
N VAL A 336 10.66 19.51 -31.76
CA VAL A 336 10.10 20.87 -31.86
C VAL A 336 8.60 20.79 -32.18
N ALA A 337 8.19 19.87 -33.06
CA ALA A 337 6.79 19.62 -33.36
C ALA A 337 6.03 19.19 -32.10
N LEU A 338 6.65 18.38 -31.23
CA LEU A 338 6.10 17.98 -29.93
C LEU A 338 5.69 19.17 -29.05
N MET A 339 6.44 20.27 -29.08
CA MET A 339 6.10 21.46 -28.29
C MET A 339 4.81 22.15 -28.75
N ASN A 340 4.35 21.86 -29.97
CA ASN A 340 3.13 22.45 -30.53
C ASN A 340 1.87 21.60 -30.26
N PHE A 341 2.01 20.44 -29.63
CA PHE A 341 0.87 19.60 -29.27
C PHE A 341 0.09 20.20 -28.10
N GLU A 342 -1.22 19.92 -28.09
CA GLU A 342 -2.07 20.21 -26.95
C GLU A 342 -1.52 19.52 -25.68
N PRO A 343 -1.54 20.19 -24.50
CA PRO A 343 -1.09 19.59 -23.25
C PRO A 343 -1.68 18.21 -22.95
N THR A 344 -2.94 17.98 -23.32
CA THR A 344 -3.65 16.70 -23.15
C THR A 344 -2.98 15.58 -23.96
N THR A 345 -2.60 15.86 -25.21
CA THR A 345 -1.94 14.90 -26.10
C THR A 345 -0.52 14.60 -25.64
N LEU A 346 0.20 15.61 -25.15
CA LEU A 346 1.51 15.42 -24.54
C LEU A 346 1.45 14.56 -23.28
N ALA A 347 0.44 14.76 -22.42
CA ALA A 347 0.27 13.94 -21.22
C ALA A 347 0.03 12.46 -21.57
N LEU A 348 -0.80 12.18 -22.59
CA LEU A 348 -1.03 10.82 -23.08
C LEU A 348 0.24 10.19 -23.64
N LEU A 349 0.99 10.92 -24.48
CA LEU A 349 2.26 10.45 -25.03
C LEU A 349 3.28 10.14 -23.93
N PHE A 350 3.42 11.02 -22.94
CA PHE A 350 4.34 10.78 -21.83
C PHE A 350 3.88 9.65 -20.92
N SER A 351 2.57 9.44 -20.76
CA SER A 351 2.03 8.27 -20.07
C SER A 351 2.44 6.98 -20.79
N GLU A 352 2.27 6.92 -22.11
CA GLU A 352 2.69 5.78 -22.92
C GLU A 352 4.21 5.57 -22.88
N LEU A 353 5.01 6.63 -23.03
CA LEU A 353 6.47 6.53 -22.91
C LEU A 353 6.89 6.03 -21.52
N ARG A 354 6.22 6.44 -20.44
CA ARG A 354 6.46 5.89 -19.09
C ARG A 354 6.14 4.40 -19.00
N HIS A 355 5.07 3.94 -19.66
CA HIS A 355 4.76 2.52 -19.74
C HIS A 355 5.80 1.71 -20.52
N VAL A 356 6.48 2.31 -21.50
CA VAL A 356 7.56 1.64 -22.25
C VAL A 356 8.91 1.69 -21.51
N VAL A 357 9.22 2.80 -20.85
CA VAL A 357 10.48 3.00 -20.09
C VAL A 357 10.53 2.18 -18.81
N HIS A 358 9.39 2.00 -18.14
CA HIS A 358 9.26 1.09 -17.02
C HIS A 358 8.79 -0.27 -17.54
N PRO A 359 9.63 -1.30 -17.65
CA PRO A 359 9.19 -2.64 -17.98
C PRO A 359 8.47 -3.26 -16.77
N VAL A 360 7.32 -2.69 -16.39
CA VAL A 360 6.34 -3.38 -15.58
C VAL A 360 5.68 -4.38 -16.53
N SER A 361 5.93 -5.65 -16.26
CA SER A 361 5.65 -6.72 -17.20
C SER A 361 4.17 -6.80 -17.60
N LYS A 362 3.94 -6.94 -18.92
CA LYS A 362 2.80 -7.59 -19.62
C LYS A 362 1.55 -6.76 -19.94
N SER A 363 1.72 -5.62 -20.60
CA SER A 363 1.10 -5.48 -21.92
C SER A 363 2.07 -4.70 -22.80
N ARG A 364 2.59 -5.36 -23.85
CA ARG A 364 3.25 -4.59 -24.91
C ARG A 364 2.14 -3.70 -25.49
N PRO A 365 2.33 -2.37 -25.62
CA PRO A 365 1.40 -1.57 -26.41
C PRO A 365 1.26 -2.27 -27.75
N SER A 366 0.02 -2.58 -28.11
CA SER A 366 -0.22 -3.38 -29.30
C SER A 366 0.37 -2.63 -30.49
N VAL A 367 0.97 -3.34 -31.44
CA VAL A 367 1.48 -2.74 -32.69
C VAL A 367 0.40 -1.88 -33.38
N ILE A 368 -0.88 -2.22 -33.13
CA ILE A 368 -2.05 -1.47 -33.58
C ILE A 368 -2.14 -0.09 -32.92
N GLN A 369 -1.94 0.02 -31.60
CA GLN A 369 -1.95 1.31 -30.88
C GLN A 369 -0.81 2.22 -31.34
N LEU A 370 0.40 1.67 -31.51
CA LEU A 370 1.54 2.43 -32.02
C LEU A 370 1.31 2.91 -33.48
N LYS A 371 0.72 2.06 -34.33
CA LYS A 371 0.37 2.44 -35.70
C LYS A 371 -0.76 3.46 -35.77
N LEU A 372 -1.75 3.38 -34.87
CA LEU A 372 -2.82 4.36 -34.75
C LEU A 372 -2.28 5.73 -34.34
N LEU A 373 -1.35 5.75 -33.38
CA LEU A 373 -0.70 6.98 -32.94
C LEU A 373 0.16 7.58 -34.07
N HIS A 374 0.97 6.76 -34.75
CA HIS A 374 1.72 7.19 -35.93
C HIS A 374 0.82 7.72 -37.05
N LYS A 375 -0.30 7.05 -37.34
CA LYS A 375 -1.26 7.50 -38.36
C LYS A 375 -1.89 8.84 -37.99
N ARG A 376 -2.23 9.04 -36.71
CA ARG A 376 -2.79 10.32 -36.23
C ARG A 376 -1.77 11.46 -36.34
N LEU A 377 -0.50 11.18 -36.06
CA LEU A 377 0.59 12.14 -36.25
C LEU A 377 0.76 12.53 -37.73
N GLU A 378 0.69 11.56 -38.65
CA GLU A 378 0.73 11.80 -40.10
C GLU A 378 -0.48 12.63 -40.59
N GLU A 379 -1.68 12.35 -40.08
CA GLU A 379 -2.90 13.10 -40.43
C GLU A 379 -2.85 14.56 -39.97
N GLU A 380 -2.37 14.83 -38.74
CA GLU A 380 -2.17 16.20 -38.25
C GLU A 380 -1.07 16.93 -39.04
N ARG A 381 0.01 16.23 -39.41
CA ARG A 381 1.08 16.78 -40.26
C ARG A 381 0.56 17.18 -41.64
N ALA A 382 -0.30 16.37 -42.25
CA ALA A 382 -0.92 16.67 -43.53
C ALA A 382 -1.92 17.84 -43.41
N GLY A 383 -2.71 17.89 -42.32
CA GLY A 383 -3.64 18.99 -42.05
C GLY A 383 -2.95 20.35 -41.91
N LEU A 384 -1.79 20.39 -41.24
CA LEU A 384 -1.00 21.62 -41.07
C LEU A 384 -0.42 22.16 -42.38
N GLN A 385 -0.26 21.34 -43.42
CA GLN A 385 0.18 21.82 -44.74
C GLN A 385 -0.94 22.47 -45.56
N VAL A 386 -2.21 22.11 -45.30
CA VAL A 386 -3.37 22.68 -46.01
C VAL A 386 -3.71 24.09 -45.52
N VAL A 387 -3.41 24.41 -44.26
CA VAL A 387 -3.67 25.74 -43.65
C VAL A 387 -2.61 26.79 -44.00
N ARG A 388 -1.49 26.39 -44.64
CA ARG A 388 -0.39 27.28 -45.03
C ARG A 388 -0.39 27.70 -46.51
N ARG A 389 -1.48 27.52 -47.25
CA ARG A 389 -1.64 28.01 -48.63
C ARG A 389 -2.55 29.21 -48.74
#